data_AF-A0A1H5Y288-F1
#
_entry.id   AF-A0A1H5Y288-F1
#
_cell.length_a   1.000
_cell.length_b   1.000
_cell.length_c   1.000
_cell.angle_alpha   90.00
_cell.angle_beta   90.00
_cell.angle_gamma   90.00
#
_symmetry.space_group_name_H-M   'P 1'
#
loop_
_entity.id
_entity.type
_entity.pdbx_description
1 polymer ?
#
loop_
_entity_poly.entity_id
_entity_poly.type
_entity_poly.pdbx_seq_one_letter_code
_entity_poly.pdbx_strand_id
1 'polypeptide(L)'
;MVGIALPERERLPAGPARDLVEALHRLYQGAGMPGVRRIAGAVVDGDFADTVSHEKVAAMLRGSGLPRWSKLEPVVRVLAAWNNPPLDPDRQTAAFQALWRAAATRSPGRRRIVIPSDGNDRRKMELLNAVVTYMLEQGSAAATLRDLSRAAGSNNRMLLYYFGSKENLVREALDVALLRYPLVKDADRHIARLDIPLKARLDETWRALCREENLPFLRLLFESVGLAVHQPGRIPGLLRHFGHDWVDTATDALVKDGLPDGPARLLAKEIVALWRGLQLDLLTTGDMEEATAVHDVAAAAIAGRAELLRGRTSCIESNGSSALQ
;
A
#
# COMPACT_ATOMS: atom_id res chain seq x y z
N MET A 1 6.60 -33.80 10.18
CA MET A 1 7.25 -32.49 9.98
C MET A 1 6.94 -31.65 11.21
N VAL A 2 7.96 -31.17 11.92
CA VAL A 2 7.77 -30.34 13.12
C VAL A 2 7.38 -28.94 12.64
N GLY A 3 6.20 -28.46 13.01
CA GLY A 3 5.73 -27.11 12.68
C GLY A 3 6.61 -26.03 13.33
N ILE A 4 6.54 -24.79 12.85
CA ILE A 4 7.23 -23.67 13.50
C ILE A 4 6.58 -23.44 14.87
N ALA A 5 7.38 -23.44 15.93
CA ALA A 5 6.91 -23.19 17.29
C ALA A 5 6.65 -21.69 17.53
N LEU A 6 5.69 -21.39 18.40
CA LEU A 6 5.41 -20.03 18.86
C LEU A 6 6.65 -19.47 19.61
N PRO A 7 7.10 -18.23 19.32
CA PRO A 7 8.22 -17.63 20.03
C PRO A 7 7.97 -17.44 21.53
N GLU A 8 9.01 -17.69 22.33
CA GLU A 8 9.01 -17.45 23.77
C GLU A 8 8.76 -15.97 24.12
N ARG A 9 8.23 -15.73 25.32
CA ARG A 9 7.89 -14.38 25.81
C ARG A 9 9.08 -13.44 25.89
N GLU A 10 10.28 -13.97 26.05
CA GLU A 10 11.52 -13.19 26.05
C GLU A 10 11.84 -12.60 24.66
N ARG A 11 11.54 -13.34 23.58
CA ARG A 11 11.79 -12.92 22.20
C ARG A 11 10.64 -12.09 21.61
N LEU A 12 9.42 -12.34 22.08
CA LEU A 12 8.23 -11.60 21.69
C LEU A 12 7.40 -11.29 22.95
N PRO A 13 7.63 -10.15 23.63
CA PRO A 13 6.95 -9.81 24.87
C PRO A 13 5.45 -9.56 24.67
N ALA A 14 4.68 -9.61 25.77
CA ALA A 14 3.24 -9.38 25.74
C ALA A 14 2.88 -8.01 25.14
N GLY A 15 1.85 -7.99 24.29
CA GLY A 15 1.38 -6.80 23.59
C GLY A 15 0.84 -7.12 22.20
N PRO A 16 0.40 -6.11 21.43
CA PRO A 16 -0.36 -6.34 20.20
C PRO A 16 0.38 -7.13 19.11
N ALA A 17 1.70 -7.00 19.02
CA ALA A 17 2.52 -7.80 18.11
C ALA A 17 2.53 -9.29 18.49
N ARG A 18 2.52 -9.59 19.79
CA ARG A 18 2.38 -10.97 20.29
C ARG A 18 0.98 -11.49 20.05
N ASP A 19 -0.04 -10.68 20.32
CA ASP A 19 -1.44 -11.07 20.12
C ASP A 19 -1.71 -11.46 18.65
N LEU A 20 -1.13 -10.71 17.71
CA LEU A 20 -1.16 -11.02 16.27
C LEU A 20 -0.50 -12.37 15.95
N VAL A 21 0.69 -12.62 16.49
CA VAL A 21 1.44 -13.86 16.24
C VAL A 21 0.76 -15.06 16.90
N GLU A 22 0.23 -14.90 18.11
CA GLU A 22 -0.55 -15.93 18.81
C GLU A 22 -1.84 -16.26 18.05
N ALA A 23 -2.54 -15.26 17.50
CA ALA A 23 -3.67 -15.49 16.61
C ALA A 23 -3.25 -16.25 15.34
N LEU A 24 -2.13 -15.87 14.71
CA LEU A 24 -1.60 -16.56 13.54
C LEU A 24 -1.26 -18.02 13.83
N HIS A 25 -0.67 -18.29 14.99
CA HIS A 25 -0.37 -19.64 15.44
C HIS A 25 -1.63 -20.47 15.68
N ARG A 26 -2.72 -19.88 16.17
CA ARG A 26 -4.01 -20.60 16.29
C ARG A 26 -4.53 -21.07 14.92
N LEU A 27 -4.51 -20.20 13.90
CA LEU A 27 -4.86 -20.59 12.54
C LEU A 27 -3.88 -21.64 11.97
N TYR A 28 -2.59 -21.44 12.20
CA TYR A 28 -1.55 -22.36 11.73
C TYR A 28 -1.73 -23.77 12.32
N GLN A 29 -2.05 -23.85 13.62
CA GLN A 29 -2.34 -25.11 14.32
C GLN A 29 -3.62 -25.75 13.81
N GLY A 30 -4.71 -24.99 13.69
CA GLY A 30 -5.99 -25.51 13.20
C GLY A 30 -5.97 -25.94 11.73
N ALA A 31 -5.03 -25.42 10.93
CA ALA A 31 -4.73 -25.89 9.57
C ALA A 31 -3.82 -27.14 9.52
N GLY A 32 -3.45 -27.71 10.66
CA GLY A 32 -2.58 -28.90 10.74
C GLY A 32 -1.09 -28.60 10.57
N MET A 33 -0.65 -27.38 10.88
CA MET A 33 0.74 -26.91 10.79
C MET A 33 1.42 -27.21 9.43
N PRO A 34 0.83 -26.76 8.30
CA PRO A 34 1.37 -27.05 6.99
C PRO A 34 2.80 -26.48 6.81
N GLY A 35 3.59 -27.09 5.94
CA GLY A 35 4.93 -26.56 5.64
C GLY A 35 4.87 -25.17 5.02
N VAL A 36 5.78 -24.26 5.39
CA VAL A 36 5.79 -22.86 4.90
C VAL A 36 5.86 -22.73 3.38
N ARG A 37 6.49 -23.68 2.68
CA ARG A 37 6.51 -23.75 1.21
C ARG A 37 5.14 -24.09 0.62
N ARG A 38 4.37 -24.94 1.29
CA ARG A 38 3.01 -25.30 0.88
C ARG A 38 2.08 -24.11 1.02
N ILE A 39 2.19 -23.36 2.12
CA ILE A 39 1.42 -22.12 2.34
C ILE A 39 1.77 -21.09 1.25
N ALA A 40 3.06 -20.85 1.02
CA ALA A 40 3.51 -19.90 -0.01
C ALA A 40 3.05 -20.32 -1.42
N GLY A 41 3.13 -21.62 -1.76
CA GLY A 41 2.61 -22.14 -3.02
C GLY A 41 1.13 -21.88 -3.21
N ALA A 42 0.30 -22.16 -2.19
CA ALA A 42 -1.13 -21.90 -2.27
C ALA A 42 -1.50 -20.41 -2.38
N VAL A 43 -0.66 -19.51 -1.87
CA VAL A 43 -0.81 -18.07 -2.09
C VAL A 43 -0.43 -17.69 -3.53
N VAL A 44 0.60 -18.32 -4.11
CA VAL A 44 0.98 -18.10 -5.52
C VAL A 44 -0.10 -18.62 -6.48
N ASP A 45 -0.72 -19.75 -6.15
CA ASP A 45 -1.73 -20.41 -6.96
C ASP A 45 -3.14 -19.78 -6.80
N GLY A 46 -3.33 -18.91 -5.82
CA GLY A 46 -4.61 -18.25 -5.52
C GLY A 46 -4.75 -16.84 -6.10
N ASP A 47 -5.99 -16.37 -6.23
CA ASP A 47 -6.30 -15.00 -6.68
C ASP A 47 -6.19 -14.01 -5.51
N PHE A 48 -4.95 -13.73 -5.10
CA PHE A 48 -4.64 -12.78 -4.03
C PHE A 48 -3.96 -11.52 -4.57
N ALA A 49 -4.14 -10.40 -3.86
CA ALA A 49 -3.55 -9.11 -4.23
C ALA A 49 -2.01 -9.11 -4.22
N ASP A 50 -1.38 -10.08 -3.55
CA ASP A 50 0.07 -10.18 -3.44
C ASP A 50 0.54 -11.63 -3.21
N THR A 51 1.78 -11.93 -3.60
CA THR A 51 2.42 -13.23 -3.34
C THR A 51 3.32 -13.18 -2.12
N VAL A 52 3.56 -14.33 -1.48
CA VAL A 52 4.43 -14.40 -0.29
C VAL A 52 5.48 -15.50 -0.47
N SER A 53 6.75 -15.19 -0.16
CA SER A 53 7.79 -16.21 -0.15
C SER A 53 7.70 -17.06 1.11
N HIS A 54 8.18 -18.30 1.04
CA HIS A 54 8.20 -19.22 2.18
C HIS A 54 9.06 -18.70 3.36
N GLU A 55 10.10 -17.90 3.08
CA GLU A 55 10.89 -17.19 4.11
C GLU A 55 10.03 -16.15 4.86
N LYS A 56 9.20 -15.37 4.15
CA LYS A 56 8.31 -14.39 4.77
C LYS A 56 7.21 -15.06 5.59
N VAL A 57 6.63 -16.16 5.11
CA VAL A 57 5.68 -16.97 5.92
C VAL A 57 6.35 -17.45 7.22
N ALA A 58 7.60 -17.94 7.13
CA ALA A 58 8.35 -18.36 8.31
C ALA A 58 8.69 -17.19 9.26
N ALA A 59 8.95 -15.99 8.73
CA ALA A 59 9.19 -14.80 9.54
C ALA A 59 7.93 -14.34 10.30
N MET A 60 6.75 -14.41 9.67
CA MET A 60 5.46 -14.12 10.31
C MET A 60 5.20 -15.06 11.49
N LEU A 61 5.39 -16.37 11.28
CA LEU A 61 5.21 -17.38 12.34
C LEU A 61 6.26 -17.24 13.45
N ARG A 62 7.46 -16.77 13.14
CA ARG A 62 8.51 -16.45 14.12
C ARG A 62 8.32 -15.10 14.81
N GLY A 63 7.29 -14.33 14.46
CA GLY A 63 7.05 -12.99 15.01
C GLY A 63 8.18 -11.99 14.72
N SER A 64 8.92 -12.20 13.63
CA SER A 64 10.09 -11.39 13.27
C SER A 64 9.65 -10.12 12.53
N GLY A 65 9.27 -9.10 13.31
CA GLY A 65 8.77 -7.83 12.78
C GLY A 65 7.31 -7.89 12.33
N LEU A 66 6.73 -6.72 12.06
CA LEU A 66 5.34 -6.62 11.59
C LEU A 66 5.31 -6.75 10.05
N PRO A 67 4.66 -7.79 9.48
CA PRO A 67 4.52 -7.91 8.03
C PRO A 67 3.60 -6.81 7.48
N ARG A 68 3.68 -6.52 6.18
CA ARG A 68 2.65 -5.70 5.53
C ARG A 68 1.33 -6.47 5.47
N TRP A 69 0.21 -5.74 5.54
CA TRP A 69 -1.11 -6.33 5.42
C TRP A 69 -1.29 -7.13 4.11
N SER A 70 -0.85 -6.57 2.97
CA SER A 70 -0.93 -7.23 1.65
C SER A 70 -0.28 -8.62 1.61
N LYS A 71 0.74 -8.88 2.44
CA LYS A 71 1.42 -10.17 2.53
C LYS A 71 0.81 -11.10 3.58
N LEU A 72 0.22 -10.54 4.64
CA LEU A 72 -0.36 -11.30 5.75
C LEU A 72 -1.76 -11.82 5.41
N GLU A 73 -2.58 -11.00 4.76
CA GLU A 73 -3.96 -11.36 4.38
C GLU A 73 -4.04 -12.67 3.58
N PRO A 74 -3.24 -12.88 2.50
CA PRO A 74 -3.30 -14.12 1.74
C PRO A 74 -2.99 -15.36 2.58
N VAL A 75 -2.02 -15.24 3.51
CA VAL A 75 -1.67 -16.32 4.43
C VAL A 75 -2.81 -16.63 5.40
N VAL A 76 -3.47 -15.59 5.94
CA VAL A 76 -4.62 -15.74 6.82
C VAL A 76 -5.77 -16.44 6.09
N ARG A 77 -6.08 -16.02 4.86
CA ARG A 77 -7.13 -16.62 4.04
C ARG A 77 -6.86 -18.09 3.74
N VAL A 78 -5.63 -18.41 3.31
CA VAL A 78 -5.21 -19.81 3.04
C VAL A 78 -5.31 -20.66 4.30
N LEU A 79 -4.80 -20.19 5.45
CA LEU A 79 -4.85 -20.96 6.70
C LEU A 79 -6.27 -21.11 7.24
N ALA A 80 -7.13 -20.08 7.11
CA ALA A 80 -8.53 -20.16 7.49
C ALA A 80 -9.30 -21.19 6.66
N ALA A 81 -9.06 -21.22 5.35
CA ALA A 81 -9.66 -22.20 4.44
C ALA A 81 -9.17 -23.64 4.72
N TRP A 82 -7.92 -23.80 5.14
CA TRP A 82 -7.34 -25.10 5.50
C TRP A 82 -7.63 -25.53 6.94
N ASN A 83 -8.25 -24.67 7.74
CA ASN A 83 -8.59 -24.96 9.11
C ASN A 83 -9.55 -26.14 9.20
N ASN A 84 -9.49 -26.93 10.26
CA ASN A 84 -10.45 -27.99 10.53
C ASN A 84 -11.16 -27.77 11.87
N PRO A 85 -12.46 -27.40 11.89
CA PRO A 85 -13.31 -27.13 10.72
C PRO A 85 -12.91 -25.85 9.96
N PRO A 86 -13.26 -25.71 8.66
CA PRO A 86 -12.95 -24.51 7.89
C PRO A 86 -13.51 -23.26 8.56
N LEU A 87 -12.70 -22.21 8.63
CA LEU A 87 -13.10 -20.91 9.16
C LEU A 87 -13.40 -19.98 8.00
N ASP A 88 -14.40 -19.11 8.18
CA ASP A 88 -14.74 -18.05 7.23
C ASP A 88 -13.53 -17.13 6.98
N PRO A 89 -12.95 -17.14 5.76
CA PRO A 89 -11.77 -16.34 5.45
C PRO A 89 -11.98 -14.84 5.60
N ASP A 90 -13.17 -14.31 5.31
CA ASP A 90 -13.43 -12.87 5.39
C ASP A 90 -13.51 -12.40 6.85
N ARG A 91 -14.18 -13.19 7.69
CA ARG A 91 -14.23 -12.94 9.14
C ARG A 91 -12.84 -13.03 9.79
N GLN A 92 -12.02 -14.00 9.40
CA GLN A 92 -10.64 -14.11 9.89
C GLN A 92 -9.79 -12.94 9.41
N THR A 93 -9.93 -12.53 8.15
CA THR A 93 -9.21 -11.39 7.57
C THR A 93 -9.56 -10.10 8.32
N ALA A 94 -10.83 -9.83 8.60
CA ALA A 94 -11.25 -8.66 9.38
C ALA A 94 -10.68 -8.67 10.81
N ALA A 95 -10.71 -9.83 11.49
CA ALA A 95 -10.15 -9.97 12.84
C ALA A 95 -8.62 -9.73 12.86
N PHE A 96 -7.90 -10.29 11.89
CA PHE A 96 -6.46 -10.09 11.76
C PHE A 96 -6.09 -8.66 11.38
N GLN A 97 -6.94 -7.97 10.61
CA GLN A 97 -6.71 -6.57 10.26
C GLN A 97 -6.76 -5.68 11.51
N ALA A 98 -7.68 -5.93 12.44
CA ALA A 98 -7.75 -5.24 13.71
C ALA A 98 -6.49 -5.47 14.58
N LEU A 99 -6.05 -6.73 14.70
CA LEU A 99 -4.81 -7.08 15.42
C LEU A 99 -3.57 -6.44 14.78
N TRP A 100 -3.50 -6.46 13.45
CA TRP A 100 -2.42 -5.84 12.69
C TRP A 100 -2.37 -4.32 12.89
N ARG A 101 -3.53 -3.64 12.85
CA ARG A 101 -3.64 -2.19 13.14
C ARG A 101 -3.20 -1.87 14.58
N ALA A 102 -3.60 -2.68 15.56
CA ALA A 102 -3.19 -2.49 16.96
C ALA A 102 -1.67 -2.68 17.16
N ALA A 103 -1.04 -3.59 16.40
CA ALA A 103 0.41 -3.77 16.38
C ALA A 103 1.13 -2.63 15.64
N ALA A 104 0.52 -2.06 14.60
CA ALA A 104 1.06 -0.94 13.84
C ALA A 104 1.03 0.39 14.63
N THR A 105 -0.01 0.64 15.43
CA THR A 105 -0.19 1.89 16.18
C THR A 105 0.69 2.03 17.42
N ARG A 106 1.08 0.92 18.07
CA ARG A 106 1.94 0.91 19.28
C ARG A 106 3.44 0.71 19.00
N SER A 107 3.92 1.07 17.82
CA SER A 107 5.37 1.24 17.60
C SER A 107 5.73 2.73 17.67
N PRO A 108 6.04 3.29 18.86
CA PRO A 108 6.58 4.64 18.94
C PRO A 108 8.03 4.61 18.42
N GLY A 109 8.33 5.47 17.45
CA GLY A 109 9.67 6.08 17.37
C GLY A 109 10.86 5.17 17.04
N ARG A 110 10.68 3.98 16.47
CA ARG A 110 11.78 3.26 15.80
C ARG A 110 11.26 2.55 14.57
N ARG A 111 11.06 3.31 13.48
CA ARG A 111 11.20 2.73 12.13
C ARG A 111 12.64 2.29 12.01
N ARG A 112 12.93 1.10 12.53
CA ARG A 112 14.12 0.35 12.20
C ARG A 112 14.10 0.31 10.67
N ILE A 113 15.07 0.97 10.05
CA ILE A 113 15.63 0.51 8.78
C ILE A 113 15.54 -1.00 8.84
N VAL A 114 14.79 -1.63 7.93
CA VAL A 114 14.75 -3.09 7.84
C VAL A 114 16.20 -3.50 7.62
N ILE A 115 16.90 -3.85 8.69
CA ILE A 115 18.14 -4.60 8.60
C ILE A 115 17.64 -5.97 8.15
N PRO A 116 17.93 -6.37 6.91
CA PRO A 116 17.41 -7.61 6.37
C PRO A 116 17.91 -8.76 7.25
N SER A 117 17.01 -9.60 7.77
CA SER A 117 17.37 -10.58 8.81
C SER A 117 18.11 -11.80 8.28
N ASP A 118 18.46 -11.83 6.99
CA ASP A 118 19.33 -12.81 6.34
C ASP A 118 20.05 -12.13 5.15
N GLY A 119 21.23 -12.62 4.78
CA GLY A 119 22.00 -12.09 3.63
C GLY A 119 21.22 -12.10 2.31
N ASN A 120 20.25 -13.00 2.18
CA ASN A 120 19.34 -13.17 1.04
C ASN A 120 18.37 -11.98 0.87
N ASP A 121 17.73 -11.54 1.95
CA ASP A 121 16.81 -10.39 1.93
C ASP A 121 17.57 -9.07 1.66
N ARG A 122 18.81 -8.94 2.16
CA ARG A 122 19.65 -7.77 1.88
C ARG A 122 20.00 -7.69 0.42
N ARG A 123 20.45 -8.82 -0.14
CA ARG A 123 20.81 -8.89 -1.54
C ARG A 123 19.60 -8.63 -2.45
N LYS A 124 18.43 -9.18 -2.13
CA LYS A 124 17.19 -8.89 -2.87
C LYS A 124 16.89 -7.39 -2.89
N MET A 125 17.02 -6.71 -1.74
CA MET A 125 16.75 -5.27 -1.64
C MET A 125 17.80 -4.41 -2.37
N GLU A 126 19.07 -4.80 -2.36
CA GLU A 126 20.12 -4.15 -3.16
C GLU A 126 19.79 -4.19 -4.66
N LEU A 127 19.38 -5.37 -5.16
CA LEU A 127 18.98 -5.55 -6.55
C LEU A 127 17.76 -4.69 -6.90
N LEU A 128 16.74 -4.67 -6.03
CA LEU A 128 15.55 -3.83 -6.21
C LEU A 128 15.91 -2.34 -6.26
N ASN A 129 16.74 -1.85 -5.34
CA ASN A 129 17.13 -0.44 -5.32
C ASN A 129 17.87 -0.01 -6.59
N ALA A 130 18.75 -0.87 -7.11
CA ALA A 130 19.45 -0.59 -8.35
C ALA A 130 18.50 -0.58 -9.56
N VAL A 131 17.55 -1.51 -9.61
CA VAL A 131 16.51 -1.54 -10.65
C VAL A 131 15.59 -0.33 -10.57
N VAL A 132 15.23 0.11 -9.36
CA VAL A 132 14.46 1.35 -9.16
C VAL A 132 15.20 2.56 -9.71
N THR A 133 16.49 2.71 -9.37
CA THR A 133 17.32 3.81 -9.90
C THR A 133 17.32 3.78 -11.44
N TYR A 134 17.55 2.62 -12.04
CA TYR A 134 17.51 2.48 -13.49
C TYR A 134 16.15 2.86 -14.09
N MET A 135 15.04 2.40 -13.52
CA MET A 135 13.70 2.69 -14.03
C MET A 135 13.32 4.16 -13.92
N LEU A 136 13.78 4.86 -12.87
CA LEU A 136 13.54 6.30 -12.71
C LEU A 136 14.31 7.14 -13.73
N GLU A 137 15.47 6.66 -14.18
CA GLU A 137 16.34 7.34 -15.14
C GLU A 137 15.99 7.01 -16.60
N GLN A 138 15.67 5.74 -16.88
CA GLN A 138 15.60 5.19 -18.24
C GLN A 138 14.20 4.69 -18.63
N GLY A 139 13.24 4.70 -17.69
CA GLY A 139 11.92 4.10 -17.88
C GLY A 139 11.93 2.57 -17.80
N SER A 140 10.76 1.96 -17.99
CA SER A 140 10.55 0.52 -17.79
C SER A 140 10.06 -0.24 -19.03
N ALA A 141 9.44 0.44 -19.99
CA ALA A 141 8.76 -0.17 -21.13
C ALA A 141 9.75 -0.89 -22.06
N ALA A 142 10.87 -0.23 -22.36
CA ALA A 142 11.91 -0.73 -23.26
C ALA A 142 13.00 -1.58 -22.54
N ALA A 143 13.05 -1.53 -21.21
CA ALA A 143 14.09 -2.21 -20.43
C ALA A 143 14.07 -3.72 -20.68
N THR A 144 15.19 -4.34 -21.07
CA THR A 144 15.28 -5.81 -21.12
C THR A 144 15.72 -6.37 -19.77
N LEU A 145 15.48 -7.67 -19.51
CA LEU A 145 16.02 -8.31 -18.30
C LEU A 145 17.56 -8.20 -18.23
N ARG A 146 18.22 -8.19 -19.39
CA ARG A 146 19.66 -7.98 -19.50
C ARG A 146 20.06 -6.59 -19.01
N ASP A 147 19.33 -5.55 -19.40
CA ASP A 147 19.61 -4.18 -18.98
C ASP A 147 19.42 -4.01 -17.48
N LEU A 148 18.32 -4.55 -16.94
CA LEU A 148 18.08 -4.58 -15.49
C LEU A 148 19.17 -5.33 -14.73
N SER A 149 19.65 -6.46 -15.27
CA SER A 149 20.73 -7.23 -14.64
C SER A 149 22.06 -6.47 -14.61
N ARG A 150 22.37 -5.75 -15.70
CA ARG A 150 23.56 -4.91 -15.83
C ARG A 150 23.48 -3.75 -14.84
N ALA A 151 22.34 -3.05 -14.79
CA ALA A 151 22.12 -1.96 -13.85
C ALA A 151 22.21 -2.42 -12.39
N ALA A 152 21.72 -3.62 -12.09
CA ALA A 152 21.80 -4.22 -10.76
C ALA A 152 23.18 -4.79 -10.39
N GLY A 153 24.17 -4.73 -11.27
CA GLY A 153 25.48 -5.37 -11.05
C GLY A 153 25.37 -6.87 -10.83
N SER A 154 24.46 -7.54 -11.56
CA SER A 154 24.14 -8.95 -11.41
C SER A 154 23.93 -9.64 -12.77
N ASN A 155 23.28 -10.81 -12.77
CA ASN A 155 22.97 -11.56 -13.99
C ASN A 155 21.49 -11.98 -14.00
N ASN A 156 20.99 -12.34 -15.18
CA ASN A 156 19.59 -12.74 -15.37
C ASN A 156 19.16 -13.87 -14.43
N ARG A 157 20.03 -14.88 -14.22
CA ARG A 157 19.73 -16.02 -13.35
C ARG A 157 19.48 -15.58 -11.91
N MET A 158 20.27 -14.64 -11.39
CA MET A 158 20.10 -14.11 -10.05
C MET A 158 18.83 -13.27 -9.91
N LEU A 159 18.49 -12.45 -10.90
CA LEU A 159 17.22 -11.71 -10.88
C LEU A 159 16.02 -12.68 -10.92
N LEU A 160 16.03 -13.65 -11.82
CA LEU A 160 14.95 -14.64 -11.91
C LEU A 160 14.84 -15.51 -10.65
N TYR A 161 15.96 -15.81 -9.98
CA TYR A 161 15.96 -16.50 -8.70
C TYR A 161 15.15 -15.73 -7.62
N TYR A 162 15.30 -14.41 -7.54
CA TYR A 162 14.63 -13.60 -6.52
C TYR A 162 13.21 -13.15 -6.87
N PHE A 163 12.95 -12.91 -8.15
CA PHE A 163 11.74 -12.23 -8.61
C PHE A 163 10.85 -13.13 -9.50
N GLY A 164 11.36 -14.27 -9.96
CA GLY A 164 10.64 -15.24 -10.81
C GLY A 164 10.49 -14.79 -12.26
N SER A 165 10.14 -13.53 -12.52
CA SER A 165 10.01 -12.95 -13.85
C SER A 165 10.47 -11.49 -13.90
N LYS A 166 10.62 -10.96 -15.11
CA LYS A 166 10.91 -9.54 -15.32
C LYS A 166 9.72 -8.68 -14.86
N GLU A 167 8.50 -9.12 -15.15
CA GLU A 167 7.25 -8.42 -14.83
C GLU A 167 7.08 -8.30 -13.30
N ASN A 168 7.38 -9.37 -12.57
CA ASN A 168 7.38 -9.37 -11.10
C ASN A 168 8.47 -8.45 -10.53
N LEU A 169 9.67 -8.44 -11.13
CA LEU A 169 10.73 -7.52 -10.75
C LEU A 169 10.30 -6.06 -10.96
N VAL A 170 9.73 -5.72 -12.11
CA VAL A 170 9.25 -4.37 -12.42
C VAL A 170 8.13 -3.95 -11.46
N ARG A 171 7.17 -4.84 -11.17
CA ARG A 171 6.13 -4.59 -10.16
C ARG A 171 6.74 -4.32 -8.78
N GLU A 172 7.60 -5.21 -8.28
CA GLU A 172 8.22 -5.03 -6.95
C GLU A 172 9.09 -3.76 -6.91
N ALA A 173 9.76 -3.40 -8.00
CA ALA A 173 10.51 -2.16 -8.11
C ALA A 173 9.58 -0.93 -8.07
N LEU A 174 8.44 -0.96 -8.75
CA LEU A 174 7.43 0.11 -8.66
C LEU A 174 6.90 0.28 -7.23
N ASP A 175 6.65 -0.82 -6.52
CA ASP A 175 6.23 -0.76 -5.11
C ASP A 175 7.30 -0.12 -4.22
N VAL A 176 8.57 -0.44 -4.46
CA VAL A 176 9.70 0.18 -3.74
C VAL A 176 9.82 1.65 -4.10
N ALA A 177 9.69 2.01 -5.38
CA ALA A 177 9.74 3.38 -5.84
C ALA A 177 8.63 4.21 -5.18
N LEU A 178 7.40 3.71 -5.14
CA LEU A 178 6.25 4.33 -4.47
C LEU A 178 6.53 4.64 -2.99
N LEU A 179 7.25 3.75 -2.30
CA LEU A 179 7.57 3.89 -0.88
C LEU A 179 8.80 4.72 -0.56
N ARG A 180 9.73 4.81 -1.52
CA ARG A 180 10.98 5.58 -1.46
C ARG A 180 10.71 7.06 -1.63
N TYR A 181 9.74 7.43 -2.46
CA TYR A 181 9.39 8.82 -2.68
C TYR A 181 8.47 9.36 -1.56
N PRO A 182 8.79 10.54 -0.99
CA PRO A 182 7.99 11.18 0.07
C PRO A 182 6.53 11.42 -0.33
N LEU A 183 6.25 11.50 -1.64
CA LEU A 183 4.95 11.64 -2.29
C LEU A 183 3.77 11.09 -1.50
N VAL A 184 3.73 9.77 -1.30
CA VAL A 184 2.56 9.10 -0.74
C VAL A 184 2.46 9.35 0.76
N LYS A 185 3.58 9.26 1.49
CA LYS A 185 3.58 9.41 2.94
C LYS A 185 3.29 10.84 3.39
N ASP A 186 3.80 11.82 2.65
CA ASP A 186 3.53 13.23 2.95
C ASP A 186 2.09 13.58 2.56
N ALA A 187 1.61 13.14 1.40
CA ALA A 187 0.23 13.35 0.98
C ALA A 187 -0.79 12.75 1.96
N ASP A 188 -0.61 11.49 2.36
CA ASP A 188 -1.49 10.81 3.34
C ASP A 188 -1.52 11.58 4.67
N ARG A 189 -0.35 12.10 5.10
CA ARG A 189 -0.25 12.89 6.31
C ARG A 189 -0.99 14.21 6.15
N HIS A 190 -0.75 14.97 5.08
CA HIS A 190 -1.35 16.28 4.84
C HIS A 190 -2.87 16.19 4.68
N ILE A 191 -3.38 15.24 3.89
CA ILE A 191 -4.81 15.05 3.72
C ILE A 191 -5.47 14.63 5.04
N ALA A 192 -4.78 13.99 6.00
CA ALA A 192 -5.39 13.57 7.27
C ALA A 192 -5.38 14.64 8.39
N ARG A 193 -4.87 15.85 8.15
CA ARG A 193 -4.73 16.92 9.16
C ARG A 193 -6.03 17.65 9.47
N LEU A 194 -6.90 17.05 10.27
CA LEU A 194 -8.21 17.63 10.64
C LEU A 194 -8.12 18.94 11.46
N ASP A 195 -6.93 19.32 11.94
CA ASP A 195 -6.65 20.56 12.66
C ASP A 195 -6.69 21.82 11.77
N ILE A 196 -6.67 21.64 10.44
CA ILE A 196 -6.68 22.73 9.46
C ILE A 196 -7.79 22.54 8.41
N PRO A 197 -8.26 23.64 7.76
CA PRO A 197 -9.32 23.57 6.76
C PRO A 197 -8.98 22.64 5.58
N LEU A 198 -10.00 22.03 4.97
CA LEU A 198 -9.83 21.10 3.83
C LEU A 198 -9.02 21.73 2.69
N LYS A 199 -9.27 23.00 2.34
CA LYS A 199 -8.48 23.69 1.31
C LYS A 199 -6.98 23.67 1.65
N ALA A 200 -6.61 24.04 2.87
CA ALA A 200 -5.20 24.06 3.28
C ALA A 200 -4.55 22.66 3.21
N ARG A 201 -5.30 21.61 3.58
CA ARG A 201 -4.85 20.21 3.44
C ARG A 201 -4.60 19.83 1.99
N LEU A 202 -5.49 20.24 1.08
CA LEU A 202 -5.35 20.01 -0.35
C LEU A 202 -4.12 20.74 -0.91
N ASP A 203 -3.94 22.02 -0.56
CA ASP A 203 -2.80 22.81 -1.02
C ASP A 203 -1.46 22.23 -0.51
N GLU A 204 -1.39 21.82 0.77
CA GLU A 204 -0.21 21.15 1.33
C GLU A 204 0.08 19.81 0.64
N THR A 205 -0.97 19.04 0.35
CA THR A 205 -0.84 17.77 -0.35
C THR A 205 -0.33 17.98 -1.77
N TRP A 206 -0.88 18.94 -2.51
CA TRP A 206 -0.44 19.28 -3.86
C TRP A 206 1.04 19.68 -3.91
N ARG A 207 1.47 20.59 -3.03
CA ARG A 207 2.89 21.00 -2.95
C ARG A 207 3.81 19.81 -2.62
N ALA A 208 3.38 18.90 -1.76
CA ALA A 208 4.15 17.69 -1.47
C ALA A 208 4.22 16.74 -2.68
N LEU A 209 3.15 16.68 -3.48
CA LEU A 209 3.07 15.83 -4.65
C LEU A 209 3.92 16.30 -5.82
N CYS A 210 4.03 17.61 -6.01
CA CYS A 210 4.66 18.18 -7.20
C CYS A 210 6.08 18.71 -6.97
N ARG A 211 6.72 18.36 -5.83
CA ARG A 211 8.14 18.68 -5.64
C ARG A 211 8.99 18.10 -6.77
N GLU A 212 10.03 18.83 -7.18
CA GLU A 212 10.87 18.45 -8.33
C GLU A 212 11.49 17.05 -8.17
N GLU A 213 11.82 16.64 -6.94
CA GLU A 213 12.40 15.33 -6.68
C GLU A 213 11.46 14.18 -7.08
N ASN A 214 10.16 14.46 -7.18
CA ASN A 214 9.14 13.48 -7.50
C ASN A 214 8.91 13.29 -9.00
N LEU A 215 9.36 14.22 -9.85
CA LEU A 215 9.11 14.18 -11.29
C LEU A 215 9.60 12.89 -11.98
N PRO A 216 10.80 12.33 -11.64
CA PRO A 216 11.23 11.04 -12.20
C PRO A 216 10.25 9.90 -11.90
N PHE A 217 9.69 9.89 -10.68
CA PHE A 217 8.70 8.90 -10.31
C PHE A 217 7.37 9.10 -11.04
N LEU A 218 6.91 10.35 -11.19
CA LEU A 218 5.67 10.64 -11.92
C LEU A 218 5.78 10.20 -13.40
N ARG A 219 6.92 10.44 -14.06
CA ARG A 219 7.19 9.94 -15.42
C ARG A 219 7.08 8.42 -15.49
N LEU A 220 7.79 7.71 -14.62
CA LEU A 220 7.76 6.26 -14.54
C LEU A 220 6.35 5.72 -14.26
N LEU A 221 5.59 6.42 -13.41
CA LEU A 221 4.23 6.04 -13.04
C LEU A 221 3.27 6.12 -14.23
N PHE A 222 3.26 7.24 -14.96
CA PHE A 222 2.39 7.40 -16.13
C PHE A 222 2.79 6.47 -17.28
N GLU A 223 4.09 6.26 -17.50
CA GLU A 223 4.58 5.23 -18.43
C GLU A 223 4.02 3.85 -18.05
N SER A 224 4.13 3.47 -16.78
CA SER A 224 3.70 2.17 -16.27
C SER A 224 2.18 1.98 -16.37
N VAL A 225 1.41 3.02 -16.06
CA VAL A 225 -0.06 2.99 -16.18
C VAL A 225 -0.48 2.89 -17.65
N GLY A 226 0.11 3.69 -18.54
CA GLY A 226 -0.16 3.61 -19.97
C GLY A 226 0.14 2.21 -20.53
N LEU A 227 1.27 1.63 -20.11
CA LEU A 227 1.62 0.26 -20.49
C LEU A 227 0.63 -0.78 -19.95
N ALA A 228 0.23 -0.66 -18.68
CA ALA A 228 -0.70 -1.60 -18.05
C ALA A 228 -2.12 -1.51 -18.63
N VAL A 229 -2.56 -0.34 -19.09
CA VAL A 229 -3.85 -0.18 -19.78
C VAL A 229 -3.88 -0.98 -21.08
N HIS A 230 -2.79 -0.95 -21.86
CA HIS A 230 -2.69 -1.72 -23.10
C HIS A 230 -2.33 -3.19 -22.89
N GLN A 231 -1.60 -3.51 -21.81
CA GLN A 231 -1.07 -4.83 -21.51
C GLN A 231 -1.23 -5.14 -20.01
N PRO A 232 -2.45 -5.48 -19.52
CA PRO A 232 -2.72 -5.64 -18.08
C PRO A 232 -1.84 -6.65 -17.35
N GLY A 233 -1.34 -7.69 -18.05
CA GLY A 233 -0.43 -8.69 -17.50
C GLY A 233 1.04 -8.25 -17.37
N ARG A 234 1.41 -7.09 -17.93
CA ARG A 234 2.81 -6.63 -17.96
C ARG A 234 3.27 -6.03 -16.64
N ILE A 235 2.35 -5.44 -15.89
CA ILE A 235 2.57 -4.98 -14.51
C ILE A 235 1.36 -5.39 -13.67
N PRO A 236 1.33 -6.66 -13.19
CA PRO A 236 0.17 -7.19 -12.49
C PRO A 236 -0.19 -6.36 -11.25
N GLY A 237 -1.47 -6.07 -11.08
CA GLY A 237 -2.01 -5.36 -9.91
C GLY A 237 -1.86 -3.84 -9.92
N LEU A 238 -1.07 -3.27 -10.84
CA LEU A 238 -0.79 -1.82 -10.86
C LEU A 238 -2.06 -0.97 -10.96
N LEU A 239 -2.95 -1.28 -11.91
CA LEU A 239 -4.16 -0.48 -12.13
C LEU A 239 -5.12 -0.52 -10.94
N ARG A 240 -5.13 -1.62 -10.18
CA ARG A 240 -5.92 -1.75 -8.95
C ARG A 240 -5.37 -0.82 -7.87
N HIS A 241 -4.06 -0.85 -7.63
CA HIS A 241 -3.40 -0.03 -6.60
C HIS A 241 -3.37 1.47 -6.96
N PHE A 242 -3.18 1.81 -8.24
CA PHE A 242 -3.07 3.19 -8.73
C PHE A 242 -4.35 4.00 -8.55
N GLY A 243 -5.51 3.36 -8.73
CA GLY A 243 -6.82 4.00 -8.68
C GLY A 243 -7.55 3.89 -7.33
N HIS A 244 -7.41 2.78 -6.61
CA HIS A 244 -8.24 2.51 -5.43
C HIS A 244 -7.61 3.02 -4.12
N ASP A 245 -6.34 2.70 -3.83
CA ASP A 245 -5.70 3.01 -2.55
C ASP A 245 -5.69 4.51 -2.19
N TRP A 246 -5.53 5.37 -3.21
CA TRP A 246 -5.53 6.83 -3.04
C TRP A 246 -6.93 7.40 -2.83
N VAL A 247 -7.91 6.88 -3.56
CA VAL A 247 -9.31 7.28 -3.40
C VAL A 247 -9.83 6.82 -2.05
N ASP A 248 -9.47 5.62 -1.61
CA ASP A 248 -9.88 5.08 -0.31
C ASP A 248 -9.26 5.91 0.84
N THR A 249 -7.96 6.24 0.75
CA THR A 249 -7.30 7.12 1.74
C THR A 249 -7.93 8.50 1.81
N ALA A 250 -8.21 9.13 0.66
CA ALA A 250 -8.88 10.43 0.63
C ALA A 250 -10.33 10.34 1.13
N THR A 251 -11.03 9.24 0.83
CA THR A 251 -12.39 8.98 1.33
C THR A 251 -12.38 8.90 2.85
N ASP A 252 -11.50 8.09 3.43
CA ASP A 252 -11.35 7.96 4.88
C ASP A 252 -11.06 9.31 5.56
N ALA A 253 -10.23 10.14 4.93
CA ALA A 253 -9.88 11.46 5.44
C ALA A 253 -11.07 12.44 5.40
N LEU A 254 -11.93 12.35 4.38
CA LEU A 254 -13.14 13.16 4.25
C LEU A 254 -14.27 12.69 5.17
N VAL A 255 -14.43 11.37 5.34
CA VAL A 255 -15.41 10.81 6.29
C VAL A 255 -15.07 11.22 7.71
N LYS A 256 -13.78 11.13 8.10
CA LYS A 256 -13.32 11.61 9.42
C LYS A 256 -13.48 13.12 9.61
N ASP A 257 -13.54 13.88 8.52
CA ASP A 257 -13.80 15.31 8.52
C ASP A 257 -15.31 15.64 8.62
N GLY A 258 -16.17 14.61 8.68
CA GLY A 258 -17.62 14.73 8.90
C GLY A 258 -18.47 14.62 7.63
N LEU A 259 -17.90 14.20 6.50
CA LEU A 259 -18.68 14.00 5.27
C LEU A 259 -19.35 12.61 5.27
N PRO A 260 -20.57 12.48 4.73
CA PRO A 260 -21.19 11.17 4.52
C PRO A 260 -20.40 10.32 3.51
N ASP A 261 -20.35 9.00 3.71
CA ASP A 261 -19.51 8.05 2.96
C ASP A 261 -19.65 8.17 1.42
N GLY A 262 -20.88 8.22 0.90
CA GLY A 262 -21.14 8.32 -0.54
C GLY A 262 -20.57 9.60 -1.16
N PRO A 263 -21.00 10.79 -0.70
CA PRO A 263 -20.40 12.07 -1.10
C PRO A 263 -18.89 12.16 -0.88
N ALA A 264 -18.36 11.66 0.24
CA ALA A 264 -16.94 11.63 0.53
C ALA A 264 -16.16 10.86 -0.55
N ARG A 265 -16.65 9.69 -0.96
CA ARG A 265 -16.02 8.88 -2.01
C ARG A 265 -16.02 9.56 -3.38
N LEU A 266 -17.08 10.28 -3.72
CA LEU A 266 -17.15 11.01 -4.98
C LEU A 266 -16.19 12.21 -4.99
N LEU A 267 -16.13 12.98 -3.91
CA LEU A 267 -15.16 14.08 -3.78
C LEU A 267 -13.72 13.59 -3.76
N ALA A 268 -13.44 12.48 -3.05
CA ALA A 268 -12.13 11.85 -3.07
C ALA A 268 -11.70 11.47 -4.49
N LYS A 269 -12.62 10.86 -5.27
CA LYS A 269 -12.37 10.52 -6.66
C LYS A 269 -12.11 11.76 -7.52
N GLU A 270 -12.86 12.85 -7.31
CA GLU A 270 -12.65 14.13 -7.99
C GLU A 270 -11.26 14.71 -7.69
N ILE A 271 -10.88 14.77 -6.40
CA ILE A 271 -9.56 15.28 -5.96
C ILE A 271 -8.43 14.48 -6.62
N VAL A 272 -8.49 13.15 -6.56
CA VAL A 272 -7.45 12.29 -7.14
C VAL A 272 -7.40 12.45 -8.65
N ALA A 273 -8.55 12.50 -9.35
CA ALA A 273 -8.58 12.70 -10.80
C ALA A 273 -7.99 14.04 -11.21
N LEU A 274 -8.32 15.13 -10.49
CA LEU A 274 -7.74 16.45 -10.68
C LEU A 274 -6.21 16.40 -10.54
N TRP A 275 -5.70 15.86 -9.44
CA TRP A 275 -4.26 15.77 -9.22
C TRP A 275 -3.54 14.96 -10.28
N ARG A 276 -4.13 13.84 -10.74
CA ARG A 276 -3.54 13.06 -11.84
C ARG A 276 -3.50 13.85 -13.14
N GLY A 277 -4.55 14.59 -13.45
CA GLY A 277 -4.59 15.48 -14.61
C GLY A 277 -3.50 16.54 -14.55
N LEU A 278 -3.40 17.25 -13.43
CA LEU A 278 -2.40 18.32 -13.26
C LEU A 278 -0.96 17.80 -13.18
N GLN A 279 -0.74 16.60 -12.62
CA GLN A 279 0.59 15.96 -12.65
C GLN A 279 1.00 15.59 -14.08
N LEU A 280 0.06 15.11 -14.90
CA LEU A 280 0.34 14.81 -16.30
C LEU A 280 0.59 16.11 -17.08
N ASP A 281 -0.23 17.13 -16.86
CA ASP A 281 -0.06 18.46 -17.44
C ASP A 281 1.34 19.03 -17.12
N LEU A 282 1.73 19.04 -15.85
CA LEU A 282 3.06 19.46 -15.38
C LEU A 282 4.20 18.72 -16.09
N LEU A 283 4.05 17.43 -16.36
CA LEU A 283 5.07 16.65 -17.10
C LEU A 283 5.15 17.02 -18.58
N THR A 284 4.06 17.55 -19.16
CA THR A 284 3.99 17.95 -20.56
C THR A 284 4.37 19.41 -20.80
N THR A 285 4.03 20.31 -19.88
CA THR A 285 4.26 21.76 -19.99
C THR A 285 5.50 22.21 -19.25
N GLY A 286 5.84 21.55 -18.13
CA GLY A 286 6.84 22.02 -17.18
C GLY A 286 6.37 23.22 -16.33
N ASP A 287 5.12 23.65 -16.47
CA ASP A 287 4.61 24.85 -15.81
C ASP A 287 3.99 24.52 -14.44
N MET A 288 4.83 24.54 -13.41
CA MET A 288 4.39 24.32 -12.03
C MET A 288 3.51 25.47 -11.50
N GLU A 289 3.68 26.68 -12.01
CA GLU A 289 2.92 27.85 -11.56
C GLU A 289 1.48 27.76 -12.05
N GLU A 290 1.29 27.49 -13.34
CA GLU A 290 -0.03 27.30 -13.94
C GLU A 290 -0.76 26.10 -13.32
N ALA A 291 -0.09 24.94 -13.20
CA ALA A 291 -0.67 23.76 -12.57
C ALA A 291 -1.10 24.02 -11.11
N THR A 292 -0.34 24.83 -10.36
CA THR A 292 -0.69 25.24 -8.99
C THR A 292 -1.84 26.22 -8.96
N ALA A 293 -1.89 27.19 -9.87
CA ALA A 293 -2.99 28.13 -9.96
C ALA A 293 -4.33 27.41 -10.24
N VAL A 294 -4.32 26.42 -11.15
CA VAL A 294 -5.50 25.57 -11.42
C VAL A 294 -5.87 24.73 -10.19
N HIS A 295 -4.88 24.16 -9.50
CA HIS A 295 -5.11 23.45 -8.25
C HIS A 295 -5.79 24.34 -7.19
N ASP A 296 -5.31 25.56 -6.98
CA ASP A 296 -5.80 26.46 -5.92
C ASP A 296 -7.27 26.83 -6.11
N VAL A 297 -7.67 27.13 -7.36
CA VAL A 297 -9.07 27.43 -7.72
C VAL A 297 -9.96 26.21 -7.48
N ALA A 298 -9.53 25.03 -7.95
CA ALA A 298 -10.29 23.79 -7.79
C ALA A 298 -10.37 23.35 -6.32
N ALA A 299 -9.29 23.49 -5.56
CA ALA A 299 -9.25 23.17 -4.12
C ALA A 299 -10.21 24.04 -3.32
N ALA A 300 -10.32 25.33 -3.64
CA ALA A 300 -11.31 26.23 -3.02
C ALA A 300 -12.75 25.77 -3.32
N ALA A 301 -13.06 25.42 -4.57
CA ALA A 301 -14.38 24.94 -4.97
C ALA A 301 -14.75 23.61 -4.30
N ILE A 302 -13.80 22.67 -4.24
CA ILE A 302 -13.95 21.38 -3.55
C ILE A 302 -14.21 21.59 -2.06
N ALA A 303 -13.43 22.44 -1.40
CA ALA A 303 -13.59 22.74 0.02
C ALA A 303 -14.97 23.35 0.33
N GLY A 304 -15.43 24.30 -0.48
CA GLY A 304 -16.77 24.88 -0.32
C GLY A 304 -17.89 23.84 -0.49
N ARG A 305 -17.78 22.92 -1.46
CA ARG A 305 -18.75 21.81 -1.61
C ARG A 305 -18.72 20.86 -0.41
N ALA A 306 -17.55 20.56 0.14
CA ALA A 306 -17.42 19.71 1.32
C ALA A 306 -18.10 20.34 2.55
N GLU A 307 -17.98 21.65 2.75
CA GLU A 307 -18.66 22.38 3.82
C GLU A 307 -20.19 22.31 3.71
N LEU A 308 -20.73 22.51 2.50
CA LEU A 308 -22.17 22.38 2.25
C LEU A 308 -22.69 20.96 2.54
N LEU A 309 -21.93 19.94 2.18
CA LEU A 309 -22.29 18.53 2.43
C LEU A 309 -22.27 18.19 3.93
N ARG A 310 -21.33 18.75 4.69
CA ARG A 310 -21.31 18.63 6.16
C ARG A 310 -22.53 19.29 6.79
N GLY A 311 -22.82 20.54 6.42
CA GLY A 311 -23.95 21.29 6.98
C GLY A 311 -25.31 20.63 6.73
N ARG A 312 -25.51 19.99 5.56
CA ARG A 312 -26.75 19.23 5.26
C ARG A 312 -26.95 18.02 6.18
N THR A 313 -25.87 17.41 6.65
CA THR A 313 -25.92 16.27 7.58
C THR A 313 -26.33 16.73 8.98
N SER A 314 -25.74 17.83 9.46
CA SER A 314 -26.10 18.42 10.76
C SER A 314 -27.57 18.89 10.84
N CYS A 315 -28.16 19.35 9.73
CA CYS A 315 -29.57 19.73 9.67
C CYS A 315 -30.55 18.54 9.66
N ILE A 316 -30.13 17.38 9.17
CA ILE A 316 -30.96 16.16 9.17
C ILE A 316 -30.95 15.53 10.57
N GLU A 317 -29.80 15.50 11.25
CA GLU A 317 -29.67 14.99 12.61
C GLU A 317 -30.39 15.85 13.66
N SER A 318 -30.38 17.18 13.50
CA SER A 318 -31.10 18.09 14.41
C SER A 318 -32.63 18.01 14.27
N ASN A 319 -33.14 17.80 13.05
CA ASN A 319 -34.58 17.64 12.80
C ASN A 319 -35.11 16.25 13.20
N GLY A 320 -34.27 15.21 13.19
CA GLY A 320 -34.66 13.85 13.64
C GLY A 320 -34.86 13.73 15.15
N SER A 321 -34.16 14.57 15.94
CA SER A 321 -34.28 14.57 17.40
C SER A 321 -35.50 15.36 17.90
N SER A 322 -36.02 16.29 17.10
CA SER A 322 -37.19 17.11 17.43
C SER A 322 -38.55 16.44 17.14
N ALA A 323 -38.56 15.26 16.51
CA ALA A 323 -39.77 14.52 16.16
C ALA A 323 -40.12 13.39 17.16
N LEU A 324 -39.36 13.26 18.25
CA LEU A 324 -39.56 12.25 19.31
C LEU A 324 -39.83 12.87 20.70
N GLN A 325 -40.19 14.16 20.78
CA GLN A 325 -40.69 14.80 21.99
C GLN A 325 -42.14 15.24 21.84
#